data_AF-A0A1V1W9P8-F1
#
_entry.id   AF-A0A1V1W9P8-F1
#
_cell.length_a   1.000
_cell.length_b   1.000
_cell.length_c   1.000
_cell.angle_alpha   90.00
_cell.angle_beta   90.00
_cell.angle_gamma   90.00
#
_symmetry.space_group_name_H-M   'P 1'
#
loop_
_entity.id
_entity.type
_entity.pdbx_description
1 polymer ?
#
loop_
_entity_poly.entity_id
_entity_poly.type
_entity_poly.pdbx_seq_one_letter_code
_entity_poly.pdbx_strand_id
1 'polypeptide(L)'
;MSSKADWPTFLEPVDPDSSDRLFFSPHEWDTVEALSARIIPTDHDPGAREARVVVFIDRYLSGINYIFAAADGSGFLRIDGHYATAWRSRIADMQRTYRDGLVQLDAMCRSEWGEPFVSLDEDRQDRAMELLWGAPKPGPVTLGTTEPASTFTQFLTDDGLGFFDALCLHVKQGFYADPVYGGNKERIGWRVIGFEGPEKLKDTMDGTYSTDSLFVQDYSWADLIPQLKAQTTWDLPT
;
A
#
# COMPACT_ATOMS: atom_id res chain seq x y z
N MET A 1 -11.74 22.95 -15.21
CA MET A 1 -11.33 21.58 -14.85
C MET A 1 -12.41 21.03 -13.95
N SER A 2 -12.97 19.85 -14.25
CA SER A 2 -13.90 19.20 -13.32
C SER A 2 -13.14 18.86 -12.04
N SER A 3 -13.73 19.15 -10.88
CA SER A 3 -13.19 18.68 -9.60
C SER A 3 -13.22 17.16 -9.57
N LYS A 4 -12.32 16.50 -8.83
CA LYS A 4 -12.42 15.05 -8.58
C LYS A 4 -13.73 14.67 -7.90
N ALA A 5 -14.31 15.61 -7.14
CA ALA A 5 -15.61 15.44 -6.48
C ALA A 5 -16.77 15.31 -7.47
N ASP A 6 -16.60 15.73 -8.73
CA ASP A 6 -17.64 15.66 -9.76
C ASP A 6 -17.54 14.35 -10.59
N TRP A 7 -16.51 13.53 -10.37
CA TRP A 7 -16.35 12.28 -11.09
C TRP A 7 -17.37 11.25 -10.61
N PRO A 8 -18.07 10.55 -11.53
CA PRO A 8 -19.05 9.56 -11.13
C PRO A 8 -18.37 8.29 -10.60
N THR A 9 -18.94 7.71 -9.55
CA THR A 9 -18.65 6.33 -9.14
C THR A 9 -19.22 5.36 -10.17
N PHE A 10 -18.43 4.38 -10.64
CA PHE A 10 -18.84 3.50 -11.75
C PHE A 10 -18.46 2.02 -11.60
N LEU A 11 -17.73 1.66 -10.55
CA LEU A 11 -17.40 0.27 -10.20
C LEU A 11 -17.65 0.06 -8.73
N GLU A 12 -18.03 -1.15 -8.35
CA GLU A 12 -18.14 -1.58 -6.96
C GLU A 12 -16.75 -1.73 -6.31
N PRO A 13 -16.67 -1.81 -4.96
CA PRO A 13 -15.45 -2.20 -4.27
C PRO A 13 -14.86 -3.50 -4.82
N VAL A 14 -13.53 -3.62 -4.80
CA VAL A 14 -12.88 -4.85 -5.26
C VAL A 14 -13.22 -5.99 -4.31
N ASP A 15 -13.69 -7.11 -4.87
CA ASP A 15 -13.81 -8.36 -4.12
C ASP A 15 -12.42 -8.96 -3.87
N PRO A 16 -11.93 -9.02 -2.61
CA PRO A 16 -10.63 -9.59 -2.29
C PRO A 16 -10.55 -11.10 -2.54
N ASP A 17 -11.69 -11.79 -2.62
CA ASP A 17 -11.77 -13.23 -2.89
C ASP A 17 -11.86 -13.55 -4.38
N SER A 18 -11.92 -12.52 -5.24
CA SER A 18 -11.89 -12.69 -6.68
C SER A 18 -10.63 -13.43 -7.13
N SER A 19 -10.83 -14.43 -7.98
CA SER A 19 -9.76 -15.11 -8.73
C SER A 19 -9.52 -14.50 -10.11
N ASP A 20 -10.26 -13.44 -10.47
CA ASP A 20 -10.13 -12.80 -11.78
C ASP A 20 -8.80 -12.05 -11.83
N ARG A 21 -8.05 -12.29 -12.91
CA ARG A 21 -6.76 -11.66 -13.18
C ARG A 21 -6.96 -10.64 -14.30
N LEU A 22 -6.92 -9.35 -13.97
CA LEU A 22 -7.18 -8.29 -14.93
C LEU A 22 -5.90 -7.81 -15.63
N PHE A 23 -4.75 -7.93 -14.97
CA PHE A 23 -3.46 -7.56 -15.53
C PHE A 23 -2.53 -8.75 -15.71
N PHE A 24 -2.33 -9.53 -14.64
CA PHE A 24 -1.36 -10.61 -14.63
C PHE A 24 -1.85 -11.87 -15.34
N SER A 25 -0.94 -12.55 -16.02
CA SER A 25 -1.13 -13.96 -16.38
C SER A 25 -1.14 -14.86 -15.12
N PRO A 26 -1.55 -16.14 -15.22
CA PRO A 26 -1.53 -17.05 -14.08
C PRO A 26 -0.16 -17.15 -13.41
N HIS A 27 0.90 -17.30 -14.23
CA HIS A 27 2.26 -17.41 -13.73
C HIS A 27 2.77 -16.14 -13.05
N GLU A 28 2.50 -14.97 -13.65
CA GLU A 28 2.88 -13.68 -13.07
C GLU A 28 2.15 -13.44 -11.74
N TRP A 29 0.85 -13.79 -11.66
CA TRP A 29 0.07 -13.70 -10.43
C TRP A 29 0.70 -14.54 -9.31
N ASP A 30 0.95 -15.82 -9.57
CA ASP A 30 1.49 -16.75 -8.56
C ASP A 30 2.92 -16.31 -8.14
N THR A 31 3.70 -15.76 -9.08
CA THR A 31 5.04 -15.19 -8.80
C THR A 31 4.95 -13.94 -7.92
N VAL A 32 4.04 -13.01 -8.23
CA VAL A 32 3.85 -11.78 -7.43
C VAL A 32 3.29 -12.11 -6.04
N GLU A 33 2.39 -13.09 -5.92
CA GLU A 33 1.89 -13.58 -4.63
C GLU A 33 3.03 -14.18 -3.79
N ALA A 34 3.91 -15.00 -4.41
CA ALA A 34 5.07 -15.56 -3.74
C ALA A 34 6.06 -14.46 -3.29
N LEU A 35 6.40 -13.50 -4.16
CA LEU A 35 7.26 -12.36 -3.80
C LEU A 35 6.67 -11.55 -2.65
N SER A 36 5.37 -11.25 -2.70
CA SER A 36 4.67 -10.50 -1.65
C SER A 36 4.77 -11.22 -0.30
N ALA A 37 4.64 -12.55 -0.32
CA ALA A 37 4.79 -13.41 0.86
C ALA A 37 6.22 -13.47 1.41
N ARG A 38 7.24 -13.05 0.66
CA ARG A 38 8.60 -12.89 1.17
C ARG A 38 8.87 -11.49 1.74
N ILE A 39 8.10 -10.48 1.31
CA ILE A 39 8.20 -9.10 1.79
C ILE A 39 7.43 -8.93 3.11
N ILE A 40 6.19 -9.43 3.20
CA ILE A 40 5.42 -9.51 4.46
C ILE A 40 4.99 -10.98 4.63
N PRO A 41 5.85 -11.82 5.23
CA PRO A 41 5.58 -13.24 5.41
C PRO A 41 4.52 -13.51 6.47
N THR A 42 3.84 -14.64 6.32
CA THR A 42 3.02 -15.23 7.37
C THR A 42 3.96 -15.81 8.43
N ASP A 43 3.77 -15.44 9.69
CA ASP A 43 4.50 -15.99 10.82
C ASP A 43 3.54 -16.39 11.95
N HIS A 44 3.67 -15.82 13.15
CA HIS A 44 2.61 -15.87 14.16
C HIS A 44 1.38 -15.05 13.77
N ASP A 45 1.54 -14.05 12.89
CA ASP A 45 0.49 -13.21 12.34
C ASP A 45 0.28 -13.48 10.82
N PRO A 46 -0.92 -13.19 10.28
CA PRO A 46 -1.18 -13.31 8.85
C PRO A 46 -0.35 -12.33 8.01
N GLY A 47 0.13 -12.79 6.85
CA GLY A 47 0.98 -12.02 5.95
C GLY A 47 0.27 -11.56 4.67
N ALA A 48 1.08 -11.20 3.67
CA ALA A 48 0.60 -10.64 2.40
C ALA A 48 -0.36 -11.58 1.63
N ARG A 49 -0.22 -12.90 1.78
CA ARG A 49 -1.08 -13.89 1.13
C ARG A 49 -2.51 -13.82 1.68
N GLU A 50 -2.65 -13.87 3.00
CA GLU A 50 -3.94 -13.83 3.69
C GLU A 50 -4.62 -12.47 3.49
N ALA A 51 -3.84 -11.39 3.46
CA ALA A 51 -4.32 -10.04 3.17
C ALA A 51 -4.69 -9.81 1.70
N ARG A 52 -4.50 -10.79 0.80
CA ARG A 52 -4.82 -10.71 -0.64
C ARG A 52 -4.13 -9.55 -1.36
N VAL A 53 -2.88 -9.26 -0.97
CA VAL A 53 -2.06 -8.17 -1.55
C VAL A 53 -1.94 -8.28 -3.06
N VAL A 54 -1.84 -9.49 -3.61
CA VAL A 54 -1.75 -9.69 -5.07
C VAL A 54 -2.99 -9.17 -5.82
N VAL A 55 -4.18 -9.23 -5.20
CA VAL A 55 -5.42 -8.69 -5.81
C VAL A 55 -5.32 -7.17 -5.93
N PHE A 56 -4.88 -6.49 -4.87
CA PHE A 56 -4.62 -5.05 -4.90
C PHE A 56 -3.68 -4.68 -6.05
N ILE A 57 -2.54 -5.37 -6.16
CA ILE A 57 -1.52 -5.06 -7.18
C ILE A 57 -2.08 -5.30 -8.59
N ASP A 58 -2.79 -6.40 -8.81
CA ASP A 58 -3.41 -6.69 -10.12
C ASP A 58 -4.42 -5.62 -10.53
N ARG A 59 -5.30 -5.20 -9.60
CA ARG A 59 -6.30 -4.14 -9.87
C ARG A 59 -5.65 -2.79 -10.12
N TYR A 60 -4.62 -2.44 -9.35
CA TYR A 60 -3.86 -1.20 -9.56
C TYR A 60 -3.22 -1.17 -10.96
N LEU A 61 -2.63 -2.29 -11.39
CA LEU A 61 -1.96 -2.41 -12.69
C LEU A 61 -2.93 -2.66 -13.86
N SER A 62 -4.21 -2.94 -13.62
CA SER A 62 -5.15 -3.28 -14.69
C SER A 62 -5.59 -2.09 -15.54
N GLY A 63 -5.21 -0.87 -15.17
CA GLY A 63 -5.55 0.36 -15.87
C GLY A 63 -5.91 1.48 -14.90
N ILE A 64 -6.78 2.39 -15.33
CA ILE A 64 -7.10 3.60 -14.57
C ILE A 64 -8.38 3.51 -13.75
N ASN A 65 -9.00 2.33 -13.71
CA ASN A 65 -10.34 2.14 -13.16
C ASN A 65 -10.35 1.96 -11.64
N TYR A 66 -9.24 1.49 -11.05
CA TYR A 66 -9.14 1.20 -9.62
C TYR A 66 -8.19 2.17 -8.87
N ILE A 67 -8.02 3.38 -9.40
CA ILE A 67 -7.05 4.35 -8.88
C ILE A 67 -7.59 5.16 -7.70
N PHE A 68 -8.85 5.61 -7.78
CA PHE A 68 -9.47 6.43 -6.74
C PHE A 68 -10.78 5.80 -6.29
N ALA A 69 -10.82 5.32 -5.06
CA ALA A 69 -12.08 4.99 -4.40
C ALA A 69 -12.91 6.26 -4.17
N ALA A 70 -14.23 6.12 -4.20
CA ALA A 70 -15.16 7.15 -3.74
C ALA A 70 -14.94 7.40 -2.25
N ALA A 71 -15.19 8.64 -1.80
CA ALA A 71 -14.90 9.04 -0.42
C ALA A 71 -15.67 8.22 0.62
N ASP A 72 -16.86 7.72 0.29
CA ASP A 72 -17.69 6.86 1.14
C ASP A 72 -17.36 5.36 1.01
N GLY A 73 -16.41 4.99 0.14
CA GLY A 73 -16.04 3.60 -0.14
C GLY A 73 -17.08 2.83 -0.95
N SER A 74 -18.06 3.49 -1.56
CA SER A 74 -19.10 2.84 -2.38
C SER A 74 -18.58 2.21 -3.68
N GLY A 75 -17.33 2.46 -4.04
CA GLY A 75 -16.78 2.05 -5.32
C GLY A 75 -15.61 2.89 -5.79
N PHE A 76 -15.40 2.93 -7.11
CA PHE A 76 -14.32 3.70 -7.76
C PHE A 76 -14.82 4.81 -8.67
N LEU A 77 -14.08 5.91 -8.68
CA LEU A 77 -14.35 7.10 -9.48
C LEU A 77 -13.82 6.94 -10.91
N ARG A 78 -14.62 7.35 -11.89
CA ARG A 78 -14.22 7.36 -13.30
C ARG A 78 -13.33 8.56 -13.60
N ILE A 79 -12.04 8.31 -13.76
CA ILE A 79 -11.09 9.33 -14.20
C ILE A 79 -11.43 9.75 -15.64
N ASP A 80 -11.49 11.05 -15.90
CA ASP A 80 -11.81 11.61 -17.22
C ASP A 80 -10.84 12.74 -17.65
N GLY A 81 -10.89 13.09 -18.93
CA GLY A 81 -10.12 14.19 -19.52
C GLY A 81 -8.61 13.99 -19.47
N HIS A 82 -7.88 15.09 -19.25
CA HIS A 82 -6.41 15.08 -19.23
C HIS A 82 -5.82 14.22 -18.10
N TYR A 83 -6.53 14.06 -16.98
CA TYR A 83 -6.13 13.15 -15.91
C TYR A 83 -6.14 11.70 -16.39
N ALA A 84 -7.16 11.28 -17.14
CA ALA A 84 -7.22 9.92 -17.67
C ALA A 84 -6.05 9.64 -18.62
N THR A 85 -5.66 10.62 -19.44
CA THR A 85 -4.48 10.49 -20.32
C THR A 85 -3.18 10.36 -19.51
N ALA A 86 -2.97 11.23 -18.52
CA ALA A 86 -1.77 11.18 -17.67
C ALA A 86 -1.67 9.85 -16.90
N TRP A 87 -2.78 9.39 -16.30
CA TRP A 87 -2.83 8.12 -15.58
C TRP A 87 -2.60 6.92 -16.48
N ARG A 88 -3.12 6.93 -17.72
CA ARG A 88 -2.82 5.84 -18.68
C ARG A 88 -1.33 5.75 -18.98
N SER A 89 -0.64 6.89 -19.16
CA SER A 89 0.81 6.89 -19.38
C SER A 89 1.53 6.31 -18.16
N ARG A 90 1.20 6.80 -16.95
CA ARG A 90 1.78 6.33 -15.70
C ARG A 90 1.62 4.81 -15.53
N ILE A 91 0.39 4.31 -15.68
CA ILE A 91 0.11 2.89 -15.52
C ILE A 91 0.79 2.07 -16.62
N ALA A 92 0.81 2.54 -17.88
CA ALA A 92 1.52 1.84 -18.94
C ALA A 92 3.03 1.70 -18.65
N ASP A 93 3.65 2.70 -18.02
CA ASP A 93 5.07 2.63 -17.62
C ASP A 93 5.25 1.59 -16.50
N MET A 94 4.39 1.63 -15.48
CA MET A 94 4.42 0.66 -14.38
C MET A 94 4.14 -0.78 -14.83
N GLN A 95 3.22 -0.99 -15.77
CA GLN A 95 2.96 -2.29 -16.38
C GLN A 95 4.21 -2.88 -17.05
N ARG A 96 5.00 -2.04 -17.74
CA ARG A 96 6.27 -2.47 -18.34
C ARG A 96 7.29 -2.80 -17.26
N THR A 97 7.44 -1.95 -16.25
CA THR A 97 8.30 -2.20 -15.09
C THR A 97 8.02 -3.56 -14.45
N TYR A 98 6.75 -3.92 -14.25
CA TYR A 98 6.38 -5.21 -13.69
C TYR A 98 6.71 -6.38 -14.62
N ARG A 99 6.32 -6.31 -15.91
CA ARG A 99 6.58 -7.39 -16.86
C ARG A 99 8.06 -7.64 -17.08
N ASP A 100 8.84 -6.58 -17.27
CA ASP A 100 10.28 -6.69 -17.49
C ASP A 100 10.99 -7.23 -16.25
N GLY A 101 10.54 -6.81 -15.06
CA GLY A 101 11.08 -7.31 -13.79
C GLY A 101 10.79 -8.78 -13.54
N LEU A 102 9.55 -9.23 -13.79
CA LEU A 102 9.16 -10.63 -13.65
C LEU A 102 9.89 -11.54 -14.64
N VAL A 103 10.04 -11.12 -15.90
CA VAL A 103 10.82 -11.86 -16.92
C VAL A 103 12.29 -11.98 -16.50
N GLN A 104 12.90 -10.90 -16.02
CA GLN A 104 14.30 -10.92 -15.57
C GLN A 104 14.50 -11.81 -14.34
N LEU A 105 13.60 -11.74 -13.36
CA LEU A 105 13.63 -12.59 -12.17
C LEU A 105 13.60 -14.07 -12.56
N ASP A 106 12.66 -14.45 -13.42
CA ASP A 106 12.51 -15.84 -13.85
C ASP A 106 13.68 -16.33 -14.69
N ALA A 107 14.20 -15.49 -15.58
CA ALA A 107 15.37 -15.83 -16.39
C ALA A 107 16.59 -16.09 -15.49
N MET A 108 16.81 -15.24 -14.48
CA MET A 108 17.87 -15.42 -13.50
C MET A 108 17.65 -16.70 -12.68
N CYS A 109 16.45 -16.95 -12.18
CA CYS A 109 16.14 -18.16 -11.41
C CYS A 109 16.37 -19.45 -12.23
N ARG A 110 15.97 -19.45 -13.50
CA ARG A 110 16.19 -20.58 -14.41
C ARG A 110 17.67 -20.80 -14.70
N SER A 111 18.47 -19.74 -14.76
CA SER A 111 19.91 -19.85 -14.95
C SER A 111 20.63 -20.42 -13.73
N GLU A 112 20.24 -19.99 -12.53
CA GLU A 112 20.90 -20.36 -11.27
C GLU A 112 20.42 -21.72 -10.74
N TRP A 113 19.13 -22.03 -10.87
CA TRP A 113 18.50 -23.23 -10.26
C TRP A 113 17.73 -24.12 -11.23
N GLY A 114 17.59 -23.74 -12.51
CA GLY A 114 16.86 -24.53 -13.52
C GLY A 114 15.34 -24.41 -13.48
N GLU A 115 14.78 -23.65 -12.53
CA GLU A 115 13.35 -23.52 -12.26
C GLU A 115 12.95 -22.03 -12.18
N PRO A 116 11.68 -21.68 -12.47
CA PRO A 116 11.20 -20.30 -12.28
C PRO A 116 11.09 -19.97 -10.78
N PHE A 117 11.03 -18.67 -10.45
CA PHE A 117 11.05 -18.19 -9.07
C PHE A 117 9.98 -18.86 -8.18
N VAL A 118 8.75 -18.95 -8.68
CA VAL A 118 7.60 -19.47 -7.93
C VAL A 118 7.73 -20.95 -7.55
N SER A 119 8.60 -21.70 -8.25
CA SER A 119 8.85 -23.13 -7.97
C SER A 119 9.98 -23.35 -6.96
N LEU A 120 10.74 -22.31 -6.63
CA LEU A 120 11.82 -22.37 -5.65
C LEU A 120 11.27 -22.49 -4.22
N ASP A 121 12.04 -23.14 -3.35
CA ASP A 121 11.82 -23.09 -1.90
C ASP A 121 12.08 -21.68 -1.33
N GLU A 122 11.61 -21.40 -0.12
CA GLU A 122 11.66 -20.06 0.47
C GLU A 122 13.09 -19.51 0.63
N ASP A 123 14.05 -20.36 0.98
CA ASP A 123 15.45 -19.95 1.13
C ASP A 123 16.05 -19.53 -0.23
N ARG A 124 15.73 -20.26 -1.31
CA ARG A 124 16.12 -19.89 -2.67
C ARG A 124 15.37 -18.68 -3.20
N GLN A 125 14.11 -18.50 -2.84
CA GLN A 125 13.35 -17.29 -3.18
C GLN A 125 14.01 -16.05 -2.55
N ASP A 126 14.33 -16.11 -1.25
CA ASP A 126 15.06 -15.05 -0.56
C ASP A 126 16.41 -14.80 -1.22
N ARG A 127 17.12 -15.86 -1.60
CA ARG A 127 18.41 -15.70 -2.29
C ARG A 127 18.28 -15.06 -3.67
N ALA A 128 17.29 -15.45 -4.46
CA ALA A 128 17.00 -14.85 -5.77
C ALA A 128 16.70 -13.36 -5.65
N MET A 129 15.90 -13.00 -4.64
CA MET A 129 15.58 -11.65 -4.25
C MET A 129 16.85 -10.83 -3.92
N GLU A 130 17.73 -11.33 -3.05
CA GLU A 130 19.02 -10.69 -2.76
C GLU A 130 19.91 -10.50 -4.00
N LEU A 131 19.97 -11.51 -4.88
CA LEU A 131 20.75 -11.46 -6.11
C LEU A 131 20.22 -10.40 -7.09
N LEU A 132 18.90 -10.32 -7.25
CA LEU A 132 18.27 -9.36 -8.14
C LEU A 132 18.44 -7.91 -7.66
N TRP A 133 18.46 -7.70 -6.33
CA TRP A 133 18.51 -6.36 -5.74
C TRP A 133 19.91 -5.89 -5.39
N GLY A 134 20.87 -6.80 -5.30
CA GLY A 134 22.23 -6.49 -4.89
C GLY A 134 22.32 -6.01 -3.43
N ALA A 135 21.31 -6.31 -2.62
CA ALA A 135 21.26 -5.98 -1.20
C ALA A 135 20.88 -7.21 -0.38
N PRO A 136 21.49 -7.41 0.81
CA PRO A 136 21.14 -8.53 1.67
C PRO A 136 19.73 -8.33 2.25
N LYS A 137 19.10 -9.44 2.64
CA LYS A 137 17.85 -9.39 3.41
C LYS A 137 18.04 -8.55 4.68
N PRO A 138 17.12 -7.61 5.00
CA PRO A 138 17.21 -6.83 6.22
C PRO A 138 17.27 -7.72 7.45
N GLY A 139 18.19 -7.41 8.38
CA GLY A 139 18.23 -8.06 9.69
C GLY A 139 17.12 -7.54 10.63
N PRO A 140 16.93 -8.17 11.80
CA PRO A 140 15.99 -7.70 12.81
C PRO A 140 16.27 -6.26 13.23
N VAL A 141 15.20 -5.47 13.44
CA VAL A 141 15.32 -4.12 14.01
C VAL A 141 15.90 -4.23 15.41
N THR A 142 17.01 -3.55 15.66
CA THR A 142 17.61 -3.44 16.99
C THR A 142 17.04 -2.20 17.68
N LEU A 143 16.24 -2.40 18.73
CA LEU A 143 15.72 -1.29 19.53
C LEU A 143 16.86 -0.55 20.25
N GLY A 144 16.73 0.78 20.38
CA GLY A 144 17.74 1.62 21.06
C GLY A 144 18.84 2.15 20.16
N THR A 145 18.78 1.91 18.85
CA THR A 145 19.61 2.61 17.87
C THR A 145 19.09 4.04 17.69
N THR A 146 20.02 5.00 17.65
CA THR A 146 19.73 6.40 17.31
C THR A 146 20.12 6.66 15.86
N GLU A 147 19.66 5.81 14.95
CA GLU A 147 19.73 6.15 13.54
C GLU A 147 18.88 7.40 13.32
N PRO A 148 19.35 8.40 12.53
CA PRO A 148 18.55 9.57 12.23
C PRO A 148 17.25 9.17 11.53
N ALA A 149 16.17 9.02 12.29
CA ALA A 149 14.83 8.85 11.75
C ALA A 149 14.34 10.23 11.32
N SER A 150 14.46 10.55 10.03
CA SER A 150 13.82 11.74 9.48
C SER A 150 12.31 11.50 9.39
N THR A 151 11.53 12.18 10.22
CA THR A 151 10.07 12.30 10.01
C THR A 151 9.83 13.38 8.96
N PHE A 152 9.70 12.99 7.70
CA PHE A 152 9.23 13.87 6.64
C PHE A 152 7.95 13.30 6.05
N THR A 153 7.03 14.18 5.67
CA THR A 153 5.83 13.80 4.91
C THR A 153 6.30 13.24 3.57
N GLN A 154 6.41 11.92 3.47
CA GLN A 154 6.74 11.23 2.24
C GLN A 154 5.48 11.15 1.37
N PHE A 155 5.39 12.01 0.37
CA PHE A 155 4.68 11.64 -0.85
C PHE A 155 5.53 10.56 -1.55
N LEU A 156 5.41 9.31 -1.11
CA LEU A 156 6.00 8.20 -1.86
C LEU A 156 5.10 7.94 -3.06
N THR A 157 5.57 8.36 -4.23
CA THR A 157 4.97 7.96 -5.51
C THR A 157 5.77 6.78 -6.06
N ASP A 158 5.10 5.92 -6.81
CA ASP A 158 5.72 4.82 -7.55
C ASP A 158 6.37 5.28 -8.87
N ASP A 159 6.36 6.58 -9.17
CA ASP A 159 6.92 7.12 -10.41
C ASP A 159 8.43 6.92 -10.49
N GLY A 160 8.88 6.28 -11.57
CA GLY A 160 10.30 6.06 -11.81
C GLY A 160 10.95 5.02 -10.90
N LEU A 161 10.20 4.36 -10.02
CA LEU A 161 10.71 3.23 -9.24
C LEU A 161 11.04 2.05 -10.16
N GLY A 162 12.12 1.35 -9.83
CA GLY A 162 12.42 0.05 -10.40
C GLY A 162 11.41 -1.00 -9.93
N PHE A 163 11.41 -2.17 -10.58
CA PHE A 163 10.46 -3.24 -10.29
C PHE A 163 10.35 -3.59 -8.81
N PHE A 164 11.49 -3.73 -8.12
CA PHE A 164 11.47 -4.12 -6.72
C PHE A 164 10.97 -3.04 -5.77
N ASP A 165 11.44 -1.81 -5.95
CA ASP A 165 11.03 -0.69 -5.11
C ASP A 165 9.53 -0.44 -5.27
N ALA A 166 9.03 -0.53 -6.50
CA ALA A 166 7.60 -0.48 -6.81
C ALA A 166 6.85 -1.64 -6.14
N LEU A 167 7.36 -2.87 -6.24
CA LEU A 167 6.75 -4.04 -5.59
C LEU A 167 6.70 -3.88 -4.08
N CYS A 168 7.79 -3.47 -3.42
CA CYS A 168 7.81 -3.21 -1.99
C CYS A 168 6.79 -2.15 -1.57
N LEU A 169 6.69 -1.06 -2.34
CA LEU A 169 5.71 -0.01 -2.09
C LEU A 169 4.28 -0.55 -2.25
N HIS A 170 4.00 -1.25 -3.34
CA HIS A 170 2.66 -1.79 -3.62
C HIS A 170 2.27 -2.91 -2.67
N VAL A 171 3.22 -3.70 -2.14
CA VAL A 171 2.94 -4.70 -1.10
C VAL A 171 2.54 -3.99 0.20
N LYS A 172 3.25 -2.93 0.60
CA LYS A 172 2.87 -2.14 1.78
C LYS A 172 1.50 -1.48 1.58
N GLN A 173 1.24 -0.91 0.41
CA GLN A 173 -0.06 -0.34 0.10
C GLN A 173 -1.15 -1.42 0.10
N GLY A 174 -0.94 -2.54 -0.57
CA GLY A 174 -1.91 -3.65 -0.59
C GLY A 174 -2.13 -4.27 0.77
N PHE A 175 -1.19 -4.18 1.71
CA PHE A 175 -1.34 -4.73 3.07
C PHE A 175 -1.98 -3.73 4.05
N TYR A 176 -1.75 -2.42 3.88
CA TYR A 176 -2.20 -1.39 4.83
C TYR A 176 -3.23 -0.39 4.30
N ALA A 177 -3.51 -0.34 3.00
CA ALA A 177 -4.55 0.53 2.45
C ALA A 177 -5.95 0.04 2.83
N ASP A 178 -6.96 0.86 2.52
CA ASP A 178 -8.35 0.50 2.75
C ASP A 178 -8.75 -0.77 1.96
N PRO A 179 -9.52 -1.70 2.55
CA PRO A 179 -9.93 -2.93 1.89
C PRO A 179 -10.73 -2.74 0.59
N VAL A 180 -11.30 -1.55 0.33
CA VAL A 180 -12.01 -1.23 -0.93
C VAL A 180 -11.17 -1.52 -2.18
N TYR A 181 -9.83 -1.46 -2.07
CA TYR A 181 -8.89 -1.76 -3.15
C TYR A 181 -8.58 -3.25 -3.33
N GLY A 182 -9.16 -4.14 -2.51
CA GLY A 182 -9.06 -5.60 -2.63
C GLY A 182 -7.89 -6.24 -1.90
N GLY A 183 -6.92 -5.43 -1.46
CA GLY A 183 -5.91 -5.84 -0.48
C GLY A 183 -6.43 -5.66 0.94
N ASN A 184 -5.54 -5.84 1.92
CA ASN A 184 -5.83 -5.71 3.35
C ASN A 184 -7.15 -6.39 3.73
N LYS A 185 -7.38 -7.59 3.17
CA LYS A 185 -8.62 -8.36 3.35
C LYS A 185 -8.96 -8.43 4.83
N GLU A 186 -10.23 -8.16 5.18
CA GLU A 186 -10.70 -8.14 6.58
C GLU A 186 -9.87 -7.26 7.52
N ARG A 187 -9.24 -6.20 6.97
CA ARG A 187 -8.35 -5.29 7.70
C ARG A 187 -7.22 -6.04 8.42
N ILE A 188 -6.72 -7.13 7.84
CA ILE A 188 -5.64 -7.95 8.41
C ILE A 188 -4.44 -7.09 8.80
N GLY A 189 -3.94 -6.26 7.90
CA GLY A 189 -2.76 -5.45 8.17
C GLY A 189 -2.97 -4.45 9.28
N TRP A 190 -4.19 -3.92 9.42
CA TRP A 190 -4.55 -3.03 10.54
C TRP A 190 -4.59 -3.79 11.86
N ARG A 191 -5.23 -4.96 11.90
CA ARG A 191 -5.26 -5.83 13.10
C ARG A 191 -3.86 -6.21 13.56
N VAL A 192 -2.96 -6.57 12.64
CA VAL A 192 -1.57 -6.93 12.95
C VAL A 192 -0.82 -5.79 13.64
N ILE A 193 -1.04 -4.54 13.22
CA ILE A 193 -0.40 -3.37 13.85
C ILE A 193 -1.20 -2.79 15.03
N GLY A 194 -2.30 -3.43 15.43
CA GLY A 194 -3.17 -2.96 16.51
C GLY A 194 -3.97 -1.69 16.16
N PHE A 195 -4.15 -1.40 14.87
CA PHE A 195 -5.02 -0.33 14.40
C PHE A 195 -6.44 -0.88 14.17
N GLU A 196 -7.43 -0.31 14.84
CA GLU A 196 -8.83 -0.70 14.64
C GLU A 196 -9.33 -0.27 13.25
N GLY A 197 -9.09 0.99 12.91
CA GLY A 197 -9.52 1.60 11.66
C GLY A 197 -11.05 1.76 11.57
N PRO A 198 -11.53 2.53 10.57
CA PRO A 198 -12.96 2.62 10.31
C PRO A 198 -13.51 1.28 9.79
N GLU A 199 -14.78 0.96 10.05
CA GLU A 199 -15.42 -0.21 9.46
C GLU A 199 -15.61 -0.01 7.95
N LYS A 200 -15.98 1.22 7.56
CA LYS A 200 -16.17 1.69 6.18
C LYS A 200 -15.54 3.07 6.00
N LEU A 201 -15.05 3.39 4.80
CA LEU A 201 -14.52 4.73 4.49
C LEU A 201 -15.48 5.87 4.85
N LYS A 202 -16.79 5.66 4.67
CA LYS A 202 -17.83 6.61 5.07
C LYS A 202 -17.73 7.06 6.53
N ASP A 203 -17.36 6.17 7.44
CA ASP A 203 -17.30 6.47 8.89
C ASP A 203 -16.21 7.50 9.20
N THR A 204 -15.17 7.58 8.35
CA THR A 204 -14.15 8.63 8.44
C THR A 204 -14.69 9.96 7.90
N MET A 205 -15.52 9.90 6.86
CA MET A 205 -16.04 11.10 6.19
C MET A 205 -17.17 11.78 6.97
N ASP A 206 -17.99 11.03 7.69
CA ASP A 206 -19.07 11.58 8.53
C ASP A 206 -18.67 11.76 10.00
N GLY A 207 -17.45 11.32 10.38
CA GLY A 207 -16.89 11.49 11.71
C GLY A 207 -17.40 10.47 12.74
N THR A 208 -18.11 9.42 12.31
CA THR A 208 -18.51 8.32 13.20
C THR A 208 -17.31 7.53 13.71
N TYR A 209 -16.25 7.42 12.90
CA TYR A 209 -14.95 6.91 13.33
C TYR A 209 -14.01 8.09 13.64
N SER A 210 -13.39 8.05 14.82
CA SER A 210 -12.42 9.04 15.28
C SER A 210 -11.26 8.34 15.99
N THR A 211 -10.08 8.96 15.94
CA THR A 211 -8.89 8.51 16.70
C THR A 211 -8.66 9.37 17.94
N ASP A 212 -9.60 10.23 18.30
CA ASP A 212 -9.52 11.12 19.46
C ASP A 212 -9.09 10.40 20.74
N SER A 213 -9.66 9.24 21.04
CA SER A 213 -9.33 8.43 22.22
C SER A 213 -7.87 8.00 22.31
N LEU A 214 -7.12 8.01 21.20
CA LEU A 214 -5.69 7.70 21.15
C LEU A 214 -4.80 8.92 21.45
N PHE A 215 -5.35 10.13 21.37
CA PHE A 215 -4.64 11.36 21.70
C PHE A 215 -4.90 11.76 23.14
N VAL A 216 -3.91 12.41 23.75
CA VAL A 216 -4.09 13.01 25.08
C VAL A 216 -5.09 14.15 24.97
N GLN A 217 -6.22 14.00 25.66
CA GLN A 217 -7.35 14.93 25.58
C GLN A 217 -7.20 16.12 26.52
N ASP A 218 -6.61 15.92 27.70
CA ASP A 218 -6.42 16.98 28.69
C ASP A 218 -4.99 17.50 28.65
N TYR A 219 -4.79 18.62 27.95
CA TYR A 219 -3.55 19.39 27.99
C TYR A 219 -3.81 20.85 28.28
N SER A 220 -2.96 21.45 29.11
CA SER A 220 -2.92 22.90 29.25
C SER A 220 -2.28 23.51 28.02
N TRP A 221 -2.95 24.45 27.37
CA TRP A 221 -2.34 25.29 26.34
C TRP A 221 -1.06 25.98 26.82
N ALA A 222 -0.98 26.27 28.13
CA ALA A 222 0.20 26.87 28.73
C ALA A 222 1.39 25.88 28.77
N ASP A 223 1.16 24.57 28.83
CA ASP A 223 2.22 23.56 28.78
C ASP A 223 2.74 23.33 27.36
N LEU A 224 1.88 23.47 26.34
CA LEU A 224 2.26 23.37 24.93
C LEU A 224 2.89 24.66 24.39
N ILE A 225 2.47 25.80 24.91
CA ILE A 225 2.94 27.13 24.50
C ILE A 225 3.42 27.85 25.76
N PRO A 226 4.70 27.68 26.15
CA PRO A 226 5.24 28.21 27.40
C PRO A 226 5.02 29.71 27.60
N GLN A 227 4.90 30.47 26.51
CA GLN A 227 4.62 31.91 26.49
C GLN A 227 3.24 32.25 27.07
N LEU A 228 2.28 31.31 27.03
CA LEU A 228 0.94 31.49 27.58
C LEU A 228 0.90 31.32 29.11
N LYS A 229 1.95 30.77 29.75
CA LYS A 229 2.06 30.73 31.22
C LYS A 229 2.14 32.12 31.86
N ALA A 230 2.55 33.14 31.08
CA ALA A 230 2.73 34.51 31.56
C ALA A 230 1.52 35.44 31.30
N GLN A 231 0.51 35.00 30.53
CA GLN A 231 -0.68 35.79 30.22
C GLN A 231 -1.87 35.37 31.10
N THR A 232 -2.17 36.17 32.12
CA THR A 232 -3.28 35.94 33.07
C THR A 232 -4.65 36.43 32.57
N THR A 233 -4.72 37.14 31.45
CA THR A 233 -5.97 37.74 30.94
C THR A 233 -6.05 37.60 29.44
N TRP A 234 -7.10 36.92 28.97
CA TRP A 234 -7.47 36.82 27.57
C TRP A 234 -8.70 37.70 27.35
N ASP A 235 -8.51 38.88 26.76
CA ASP A 235 -9.65 39.67 26.27
C ASP A 235 -10.16 39.00 24.99
N LEU A 236 -11.16 38.15 25.12
CA LEU A 236 -11.89 37.64 23.96
C LEU A 236 -12.70 38.80 23.37
N PRO A 237 -12.56 39.12 22.06
CA PRO A 237 -13.40 40.13 21.44
C PRO A 237 -14.87 39.69 21.50
N THR A 238 -15.70 40.58 22.05
CA THR A 238 -17.18 40.47 22.08
C THR A 238 -17.79 40.51 20.70
#